data_AF-A0A6G2KD69-F1
#
_entry.id   AF-A0A6G2KD69-F1
#
_cell.length_a   1.000
_cell.length_b   1.000
_cell.length_c   1.000
_cell.angle_alpha   90.00
_cell.angle_beta   90.00
_cell.angle_gamma   90.00
#
_symmetry.space_group_name_H-M   'P 1'
#
loop_
_entity.id
_entity.type
_entity.pdbx_description
1 polymer ?
#
loop_
_entity_poly.entity_id
_entity_poly.type
_entity_poly.pdbx_seq_one_letter_code
_entity_poly.pdbx_strand_id
1 'polypeptide(L)' 'MADETVHLNTLDGFAFEGLCARIFEKAGWGDITRLGGVSDRGRDLIINTPDCRKIIVECKFYSKKTT' A
#
# COMPACT_ATOMS: atom_id res chain seq x y z
N MET A 1 11.75 -6.68 16.16
CA MET A 1 11.86 -6.28 14.75
C MET A 1 12.64 -4.99 14.72
N ALA A 2 13.63 -4.86 13.83
CA ALA A 2 14.34 -3.59 13.67
C ALA A 2 13.37 -2.54 13.11
N ASP A 3 13.48 -1.31 13.58
CA ASP A 3 12.82 -0.17 12.96
C ASP A 3 13.35 0.02 11.53
N GLU A 4 12.47 0.43 10.63
CA GLU A 4 12.81 0.75 9.25
C GLU A 4 12.41 2.20 9.00
N THR A 5 13.37 3.04 8.62
CA THR A 5 13.10 4.41 8.18
C THR A 5 12.93 4.42 6.67
N VAL A 6 11.82 4.99 6.18
CA VAL A 6 11.53 5.11 4.75
C VAL A 6 11.34 6.59 4.38
N HIS A 7 12.00 7.02 3.32
CA HIS A 7 11.90 8.40 2.81
C HIS A 7 10.82 8.50 1.74
N LEU A 8 9.65 9.04 2.09
CA LEU A 8 8.51 9.09 1.18
C LEU A 8 8.74 9.97 -0.06
N ASN A 9 9.60 11.00 0.05
CA ASN A 9 9.92 11.91 -1.06
C ASN A 9 10.72 11.25 -2.19
N THR A 10 11.23 10.03 -2.00
CA THR A 10 11.95 9.29 -3.04
C THR A 10 11.07 8.26 -3.75
N LEU A 11 9.78 8.14 -3.37
CA LEU A 11 8.85 7.17 -3.94
C LEU A 11 7.94 7.84 -4.97
N ASP A 12 7.67 7.14 -6.07
CA ASP A 12 6.52 7.44 -6.92
C ASP A 12 5.24 6.80 -6.35
N GLY A 13 4.09 7.04 -6.99
CA GLY A 13 2.81 6.49 -6.53
C GLY A 13 2.81 4.96 -6.44
N PHE A 14 3.43 4.28 -7.42
CA PHE A 14 3.49 2.83 -7.46
C PHE A 14 4.38 2.25 -6.36
N ALA A 15 5.53 2.88 -6.11
CA ALA A 15 6.42 2.49 -5.02
C ALA A 15 5.78 2.75 -3.66
N PHE A 16 4.95 3.78 -3.54
CA PHE A 16 4.14 4.03 -2.33
C PHE A 16 3.09 2.94 -2.09
N GLU A 17 2.36 2.47 -3.10
CA GLU A 17 1.46 1.32 -2.97
C GLU A 17 2.20 0.06 -2.46
N GLY A 18 3.40 -0.20 -3.00
CA GLY A 18 4.24 -1.30 -2.56
C GLY A 18 4.69 -1.17 -1.10
N LEU A 19 5.01 0.04 -0.65
CA LEU A 19 5.29 0.31 0.76
C LEU A 19 4.09 -0.01 1.64
N CYS A 20 2.88 0.43 1.25
CA CYS A 20 1.65 0.14 1.98
C CYS A 20 1.38 -1.37 2.08
N ALA A 21 1.53 -2.12 0.98
CA ALA A 21 1.38 -3.59 0.98
C ALA A 21 2.31 -4.25 2.02
N ARG A 22 3.59 -3.87 2.01
CA ARG A 22 4.59 -4.40 2.95
C ARG A 22 4.28 -4.06 4.42
N ILE A 23 3.68 -2.90 4.68
CA ILE A 23 3.23 -2.54 6.04
C ILE A 23 2.12 -3.50 6.49
N PHE A 24 1.12 -3.77 5.65
CA PHE A 24 0.04 -4.70 5.99
C PHE A 24 0.53 -6.15 6.16
N GLU A 25 1.46 -6.60 5.32
CA GLU A 25 2.12 -7.90 5.45
C GLU A 25 2.84 -8.02 6.80
N LYS A 26 3.68 -7.03 7.15
CA LYS A 26 4.43 -7.02 8.42
C LYS A 26 3.50 -6.95 9.64
N ALA A 27 2.35 -6.30 9.50
CA ALA A 27 1.34 -6.22 10.55
C ALA A 27 0.42 -7.47 10.61
N GLY A 28 0.58 -8.44 9.71
CA GLY A 28 -0.14 -9.72 9.75
C GLY A 28 -1.62 -9.62 9.41
N TRP A 29 -2.01 -8.67 8.55
CA TRP A 29 -3.42 -8.43 8.21
C TRP A 29 -4.06 -9.52 7.33
N GLY A 30 -3.27 -10.40 6.74
CA GLY A 30 -3.75 -11.53 5.96
C GLY A 30 -2.94 -11.74 4.69
N ASP A 31 -3.62 -12.12 3.61
CA ASP A 31 -3.07 -12.25 2.26
C ASP A 31 -3.29 -10.94 1.48
N ILE A 32 -2.20 -10.32 1.03
CA ILE A 32 -2.20 -9.01 0.39
C ILE A 32 -1.95 -9.19 -1.10
N THR A 33 -2.90 -8.74 -1.93
CA THR A 33 -2.74 -8.65 -3.39
C THR A 33 -2.64 -7.18 -3.80
N ARG A 34 -1.53 -6.80 -4.42
CA ARG A 34 -1.39 -5.51 -5.09
C ARG A 34 -1.94 -5.62 -6.50
N LEU A 35 -2.93 -4.80 -6.85
CA LEU A 35 -3.51 -4.82 -8.19
C LEU A 35 -2.71 -3.96 -9.18
N GLY A 36 -2.14 -2.85 -8.72
CA GLY A 36 -1.18 -2.01 -9.43
C GLY A 36 -1.60 -1.55 -10.84
N GLY A 37 -1.77 -0.25 -11.04
CA GLY A 37 -1.91 0.31 -12.40
C GLY A 37 -2.88 1.48 -12.50
N VAL A 38 -2.84 2.15 -13.64
CA VAL A 38 -3.81 3.20 -13.99
C VAL A 38 -5.19 2.57 -14.26
N SER A 39 -6.24 3.11 -13.64
CA SER A 39 -7.65 2.69 -13.76
C SER A 39 -8.11 1.52 -12.89
N ASP A 40 -7.38 1.22 -11.82
CA ASP A 40 -7.77 0.26 -10.78
C ASP A 40 -9.11 0.60 -10.07
N ARG A 41 -9.56 1.86 -10.20
CA ARG A 41 -10.75 2.46 -9.56
C ARG A 41 -10.61 2.57 -8.04
N GLY A 42 -9.40 2.85 -7.56
CA GLY A 42 -9.11 3.00 -6.13
C GLY A 42 -9.05 1.67 -5.38
N ARG A 43 -8.61 0.61 -6.07
CA ARG A 43 -8.42 -0.74 -5.54
C ARG A 43 -6.95 -1.09 -5.63
N ASP A 44 -6.10 -0.26 -5.06
CA ASP A 44 -4.66 -0.43 -5.16
C ASP A 44 -4.22 -1.75 -4.51
N LEU A 45 -4.82 -2.07 -3.34
CA LEU A 45 -4.62 -3.33 -2.64
C LEU A 45 -5.95 -4.03 -2.31
N ILE A 46 -5.91 -5.35 -2.34
CA ILE A 46 -6.93 -6.24 -1.77
C ILE A 46 -6.29 -7.02 -0.64
N ILE A 47 -6.91 -7.00 0.54
CA ILE A 47 -6.49 -7.83 1.68
C ILE A 47 -7.58 -8.87 1.94
N ASN A 48 -7.21 -10.15 1.83
CA ASN A 48 -8.03 -11.26 2.30
C ASN A 48 -7.62 -11.56 3.74
N THR A 49 -8.49 -11.19 4.69
CA THR A 49 -8.23 -11.36 6.13
C THR A 49 -8.46 -12.81 6.58
N PRO A 50 -7.86 -13.25 7.70
CA PRO A 50 -8.03 -14.61 8.22
C PRO A 50 -9.48 -14.99 8.58
N ASP A 51 -10.33 -14.00 8.87
CA ASP A 51 -11.76 -14.20 9.17
C ASP A 51 -12.65 -14.11 7.93
N CYS A 52 -12.07 -14.39 6.75
CA CYS A 52 -12.75 -14.46 5.46
C CYS A 52 -13.38 -13.13 4.98
N ARG A 53 -12.96 -11.98 5.54
CA ARG A 53 -13.37 -10.67 5.02
C ARG A 53 -12.39 -10.16 3.96
N LYS A 54 -12.93 -9.37 3.03
CA LYS A 54 -12.15 -8.65 2.01
C LYS A 54 -12.09 -7.17 2.34
N ILE A 55 -10.88 -6.61 2.40
CA ILE A 55 -10.64 -5.18 2.57
C ILE A 55 -10.07 -4.64 1.26
N ILE A 56 -10.60 -3.50 0.81
CA ILE A 56 -10.07 -2.73 -0.32
C ILE A 56 -9.34 -1.52 0.23
N VAL A 57 -8.12 -1.29 -0.24
CA VAL A 57 -7.31 -0.14 0.16
C VAL A 57 -7.01 0.71 -1.07
N GLU A 58 -7.32 2.00 -0.97
CA GLU A 58 -6.89 3.03 -1.91
C GLU A 58 -5.67 3.76 -1.32
N CYS A 59 -4.58 3.83 -2.08
CA CYS A 59 -3.32 4.44 -1.70
C CYS A 59 -3.16 5.77 -2.45
N LYS A 60 -3.29 6.90 -1.74
CA LYS A 60 -3.03 8.23 -2.33
C LYS A 60 -1.72 8.81 -1.85
N PHE A 61 -0.76 8.89 -2.76
CA PHE A 61 0.50 9.57 -2.52
C PHE A 61 0.40 11.06 -2.87
N TYR A 62 0.27 11.91 -1.84
CA TYR A 62 0.32 13.36 -1.99
C TYR A 62 1.77 13.84 -1.85
N SER A 63 2.52 13.88 -2.96
CA SER A 63 3.82 14.54 -2.96
C SER A 63 3.62 16.03 -2.69
N LYS A 64 4.41 16.61 -1.78
CA LYS A 64 4.50 18.06 -1.68
C LYS A 64 5.05 18.56 -3.00
N LYS A 65 4.22 19.19 -3.83
CA LYS A 65 4.70 20.00 -4.95
C LYS A 65 5.65 21.02 -4.35
N THR A 66 6.95 20.85 -4.58
CA THR A 66 7.92 21.90 -4.35
C THR A 66 7.53 22.99 -5.34
N THR A 67 6.84 24.02 -4.83
CA THR A 67 6.60 25.25 -5.56
C THR A 67 7.86 26.09 -5.44
#